data_AF-A0A2G6SAX6-F1
#
_entry.id   AF-A0A2G6SAX6-F1
#
_cell.length_a   1.000
_cell.length_b   1.000
_cell.length_c   1.000
_cell.angle_alpha   90.00
_cell.angle_beta   90.00
_cell.angle_gamma   90.00
#
_symmetry.space_group_name_H-M   'P 1'
#
loop_
_entity.id
_entity.type
_entity.pdbx_description
1 polymer ?
#
loop_
_entity_poly.entity_id
_entity_poly.type
_entity_poly.pdbx_seq_one_letter_code
_entity_poly.pdbx_strand_id
1 'polypeptide(L)'
;MSEIAATTITGVTAAGEYIAISVTIGTPYRETTDPEVWRCPVAVSPLYGRLADIAGNDSLQALCLATRLAFSLLHDFKSKGGRLLLAKEDGEETEFPVDAYLPQPPGGNA
;
A
#
# COMPACT_ATOMS: atom_id res chain seq x y z
N MET A 1 -10.68 -12.16 -4.88
CA MET A 1 -10.75 -10.71 -4.55
C MET A 1 -11.17 -9.99 -5.80
N SER A 2 -12.22 -9.16 -5.76
CA SER A 2 -12.48 -8.18 -6.82
C SER A 2 -11.61 -6.98 -6.54
N GLU A 3 -10.72 -6.61 -7.46
CA GLU A 3 -9.84 -5.45 -7.31
C GLU A 3 -10.60 -4.16 -7.65
N ILE A 4 -10.34 -3.08 -6.90
CA ILE A 4 -10.92 -1.75 -7.15
C ILE A 4 -9.86 -0.66 -7.36
N ALA A 5 -8.61 -0.88 -6.93
CA ALA A 5 -7.50 0.03 -7.15
C ALA A 5 -6.18 -0.73 -7.11
N ALA A 6 -5.23 -0.30 -7.93
CA ALA A 6 -3.88 -0.84 -7.94
C ALA A 6 -2.86 0.22 -8.37
N THR A 7 -1.61 0.04 -7.94
CA THR A 7 -0.46 0.75 -8.49
C THR A 7 0.76 -0.16 -8.49
N THR A 8 1.65 0.06 -9.46
CA THR A 8 2.92 -0.67 -9.58
C THR A 8 4.07 0.30 -9.45
N ILE A 9 5.05 -0.07 -8.63
CA ILE A 9 6.20 0.75 -8.26
C ILE A 9 7.44 -0.14 -8.37
N THR A 10 8.57 0.42 -8.81
CA THR A 10 9.84 -0.29 -8.82
C THR A 10 10.51 -0.16 -7.45
N GLY A 11 10.76 -1.26 -6.77
CA GLY A 11 11.58 -1.32 -5.57
C GLY A 11 13.03 -1.64 -5.91
N VAL A 12 13.98 -0.98 -5.25
CA VAL A 12 15.39 -1.39 -5.23
C VAL A 12 15.70 -1.84 -3.81
N THR A 13 16.10 -3.09 -3.61
CA THR A 13 16.43 -3.62 -2.29
C THR A 13 17.72 -3.00 -1.75
N ALA A 14 17.99 -3.17 -0.46
CA ALA A 14 19.27 -2.74 0.13
C ALA A 14 20.49 -3.42 -0.52
N ALA A 15 20.30 -4.57 -1.19
CA ALA A 15 21.33 -5.26 -1.95
C ALA A 15 21.47 -4.76 -3.40
N GLY A 16 20.64 -3.81 -3.83
CA GLY A 16 20.64 -3.25 -5.20
C GLY A 16 19.78 -4.04 -6.20
N GLU A 17 19.00 -5.02 -5.76
CA GLU A 17 18.13 -5.80 -6.64
C GLU A 17 16.85 -5.02 -6.98
N TYR A 18 16.46 -5.05 -8.26
CA TYR A 18 15.24 -4.43 -8.75
C TYR A 18 14.06 -5.41 -8.68
N ILE A 19 12.97 -4.98 -8.05
CA ILE A 19 11.74 -5.75 -7.90
C ILE A 19 10.53 -4.91 -8.32
N ALA A 20 9.61 -5.48 -9.09
CA ALA A 20 8.32 -4.85 -9.36
C ALA A 20 7.39 -5.07 -8.16
N ILE A 21 7.04 -4.01 -7.46
CA ILE A 21 6.13 -4.04 -6.32
C ILE A 21 4.74 -3.62 -6.77
N SER A 22 3.74 -4.47 -6.57
CA SER A 22 2.33 -4.17 -6.83
C SER A 22 1.59 -3.99 -5.51
N VAL A 23 0.92 -2.84 -5.37
CA VAL A 23 -0.05 -2.58 -4.30
C VAL A 23 -1.43 -2.72 -4.89
N THR A 24 -2.27 -3.56 -4.28
CA THR A 24 -3.66 -3.75 -4.72
C THR A 24 -4.62 -3.64 -3.54
N ILE A 25 -5.78 -3.07 -3.82
CA ILE A 25 -6.89 -2.92 -2.88
C ILE A 25 -8.12 -3.60 -3.47
N GLY A 26 -8.72 -4.49 -2.69
CA GLY A 26 -9.95 -5.19 -3.05
C GLY A 26 -11.22 -4.48 -2.61
N THR A 27 -12.35 -4.86 -3.20
CA THR A 27 -13.68 -4.39 -2.80
C THR A 27 -13.91 -4.70 -1.32
N PRO A 28 -14.22 -3.69 -0.48
CA PRO A 28 -14.64 -3.93 0.90
C PRO A 28 -15.90 -4.81 0.95
N TYR A 29 -15.96 -5.72 1.92
CA TYR A 29 -17.08 -6.65 2.09
C TYR A 29 -17.44 -6.81 3.56
N ARG A 30 -18.68 -7.20 3.84
CA ARG A 30 -19.11 -7.57 5.19
C ARG A 30 -18.58 -8.94 5.54
N GLU A 31 -17.98 -9.07 6.71
CA GLU A 31 -17.56 -10.36 7.25
C GLU A 31 -18.77 -11.28 7.40
N THR A 32 -18.59 -12.57 7.10
CA THR A 32 -19.71 -13.53 7.12
C THR A 32 -20.05 -14.00 8.53
N THR A 33 -19.06 -13.98 9.43
CA THR A 33 -19.20 -14.43 10.82
C THR A 33 -19.61 -13.31 11.78
N ASP A 34 -19.38 -12.05 11.41
CA ASP A 34 -19.75 -10.86 12.18
C ASP A 34 -20.24 -9.75 11.23
N PRO A 35 -21.57 -9.55 11.08
CA PRO A 35 -22.12 -8.61 10.12
C PRO A 35 -21.88 -7.14 10.48
N GLU A 36 -21.42 -6.84 11.70
CA GLU A 36 -21.03 -5.49 12.13
C GLU A 36 -19.61 -5.13 11.66
N VAL A 37 -18.82 -6.12 11.24
CA VAL A 37 -17.43 -5.93 10.79
C VAL A 37 -17.37 -5.87 9.26
N TRP A 38 -16.69 -4.84 8.76
CA TRP A 38 -16.25 -4.77 7.38
C TRP A 38 -14.80 -5.18 7.24
N ARG A 39 -14.48 -5.81 6.11
CA ARG A 39 -13.15 -6.25 5.72
C ARG A 39 -12.76 -5.61 4.39
N CYS A 40 -11.51 -5.18 4.25
CA CYS A 40 -10.95 -4.73 2.99
C CYS A 40 -9.68 -5.52 2.65
N PRO A 41 -9.69 -6.31 1.57
CA PRO A 41 -8.49 -6.98 1.08
C PRO A 41 -7.41 -6.00 0.64
N VAL A 42 -6.15 -6.31 0.96
CA VAL A 42 -4.97 -5.55 0.53
C VAL A 42 -3.82 -6.51 0.24
N ALA A 43 -3.04 -6.21 -0.78
CA ALA A 43 -1.78 -6.92 -1.04
C ALA A 43 -0.65 -5.94 -1.40
N VAL A 44 0.56 -6.31 -1.00
CA VAL A 44 1.81 -5.62 -1.35
C VAL A 44 2.81 -6.69 -1.80
N SER A 45 2.72 -7.08 -3.07
CA SER A 45 3.49 -8.18 -3.65
C SER A 45 4.73 -7.66 -4.36
N PRO A 46 5.90 -8.34 -4.32
CA PRO A 46 6.18 -9.60 -3.62
C PRO A 46 6.66 -9.39 -2.17
N LEU A 47 6.65 -8.15 -1.67
CA LEU A 47 7.24 -7.81 -0.36
C LEU A 47 6.65 -8.60 0.79
N TYR A 48 5.33 -8.84 0.75
CA TYR A 48 4.61 -9.54 1.78
C TYR A 48 3.76 -10.65 1.16
N GLY A 49 3.65 -11.77 1.89
CA GLY A 49 2.69 -12.82 1.57
C GLY A 49 1.25 -12.35 1.78
N ARG A 50 0.31 -13.30 1.87
CA ARG A 50 -1.11 -12.96 2.09
C ARG A 50 -1.29 -12.18 3.40
N LEU A 51 -1.66 -10.91 3.27
CA LEU A 51 -2.09 -10.08 4.39
C LEU A 51 -3.50 -10.48 4.81
N ALA A 52 -3.81 -10.28 6.09
CA ALA A 52 -5.19 -10.39 6.56
C ALA A 52 -6.02 -9.23 6.00
N ASP A 53 -7.28 -9.50 5.65
CA ASP A 53 -8.18 -8.45 5.21
C ASP A 53 -8.47 -7.49 6.38
N ILE A 54 -8.33 -6.21 6.12
CA ILE A 54 -8.28 -5.19 7.17
C ILE A 54 -9.67 -4.86 7.66
N ALA A 55 -9.86 -4.95 8.99
CA ALA A 55 -11.13 -4.67 9.62
C ALA A 55 -11.40 -3.17 9.76
N GLY A 56 -12.67 -2.80 9.63
CA GLY A 56 -13.19 -1.49 10.00
C GLY A 56 -14.65 -1.58 10.44
N ASN A 57 -15.14 -0.54 11.11
CA ASN A 57 -16.51 -0.39 11.55
C ASN A 57 -17.49 -0.23 10.36
N ASP A 58 -16.98 0.28 9.24
CA ASP A 58 -17.69 0.38 7.97
C ASP A 58 -16.74 0.14 6.79
N SER A 59 -17.31 0.10 5.59
CA SER A 59 -16.55 -0.12 4.35
C SER A 59 -15.50 0.96 4.09
N LEU A 60 -15.79 2.21 4.47
CA LEU A 60 -14.91 3.35 4.26
C LEU A 60 -13.70 3.26 5.18
N GLN A 61 -13.90 3.01 6.47
CA GLN A 61 -12.82 2.86 7.44
C GLN A 61 -11.94 1.66 7.09
N ALA A 62 -12.53 0.51 6.74
CA ALA A 62 -11.78 -0.67 6.33
C ALA A 62 -10.87 -0.36 5.11
N LEU A 63 -11.41 0.35 4.11
CA LEU A 63 -10.66 0.82 2.95
C LEU A 63 -9.53 1.78 3.32
N CYS A 64 -9.80 2.80 4.14
CA CYS A 64 -8.77 3.76 4.56
C CYS A 64 -7.65 3.10 5.36
N LEU A 65 -7.98 2.14 6.23
CA LEU A 65 -7.00 1.39 7.01
C LEU A 65 -6.18 0.44 6.13
N ALA A 66 -6.80 -0.22 5.14
CA ALA A 66 -6.11 -1.05 4.16
C ALA A 66 -5.10 -0.24 3.34
N THR A 67 -5.52 0.90 2.81
CA THR A 67 -4.65 1.84 2.08
C THR A 67 -3.51 2.34 2.96
N ARG A 68 -3.81 2.76 4.20
CA ARG A 68 -2.79 3.19 5.16
C ARG A 68 -1.77 2.09 5.46
N LEU A 69 -2.21 0.85 5.64
CA LEU A 69 -1.31 -0.29 5.85
C LEU A 69 -0.39 -0.48 4.65
N ALA A 70 -0.92 -0.50 3.43
CA ALA A 70 -0.11 -0.68 2.22
C ALA A 70 1.05 0.34 2.14
N PHE A 71 0.74 1.62 2.32
CA PHE A 71 1.77 2.66 2.26
C PHE A 71 2.69 2.68 3.48
N SER A 72 2.22 2.23 4.65
CA SER A 72 3.10 2.04 5.82
C SER A 72 4.12 0.92 5.58
N LEU A 73 3.72 -0.17 4.90
CA LEU A 73 4.62 -1.27 4.54
C LEU A 73 5.65 -0.86 3.49
N LEU A 74 5.26 -0.04 2.51
CA LEU A 74 6.20 0.56 1.54
C LEU A 74 7.18 1.51 2.23
N HIS A 75 6.70 2.35 3.14
CA HIS A 75 7.55 3.23 3.93
C HIS A 75 8.53 2.44 4.80
N ASP A 76 8.09 1.33 5.42
CA ASP A 76 8.97 0.43 6.17
C ASP A 76 10.02 -0.26 5.27
N PHE A 77 9.67 -0.63 4.03
CA PHE A 77 10.66 -1.10 3.06
C PHE A 77 11.74 -0.04 2.79
N LYS A 78 11.35 1.24 2.63
CA LYS A 78 12.28 2.37 2.47
C LYS A 78 13.14 2.57 3.72
N SER A 79 12.55 2.52 4.91
CA SER A 79 13.28 2.71 6.18
C SER A 79 14.34 1.62 6.44
N LYS A 80 14.13 0.42 5.88
CA LYS A 80 15.08 -0.71 5.92
C LYS A 80 16.19 -0.63 4.86
N GLY A 81 16.30 0.49 4.15
CA GLY A 81 17.36 0.74 3.15
C GLY A 81 16.95 0.44 1.71
N GLY A 82 15.67 0.11 1.46
CA GLY A 82 15.14 0.03 0.11
C GLY A 82 14.91 1.41 -0.50
N ARG A 83 14.77 1.47 -1.84
CA ARG A 83 14.33 2.66 -2.58
C ARG A 83 13.06 2.32 -3.35
N LEU A 84 12.16 3.29 -3.50
CA LEU A 84 10.92 3.15 -4.27
C LEU A 84 10.97 4.14 -5.42
N LEU A 85 10.70 3.68 -6.63
CA LEU A 85 10.89 4.42 -7.87
C LEU A 85 9.66 4.31 -8.78
N LEU A 86 9.34 5.40 -9.46
CA LEU A 86 8.41 5.43 -10.58
C LEU A 86 9.18 5.17 -11.87
N ALA A 87 8.75 4.16 -12.63
CA ALA A 87 9.25 3.96 -13.99
C ALA A 87 8.63 5.02 -14.91
N LYS A 88 9.46 5.84 -15.55
CA LYS A 88 9.02 6.76 -16.61
C LYS A 88 9.29 6.17 -17.98
N GLU A 89 8.50 6.61 -18.97
CA GLU A 89 8.62 6.19 -20.37
C GLU A 89 9.95 6.63 -21.03
N ASP A 90 10.61 7.65 -20.48
CA ASP A 90 11.89 8.20 -20.96
C ASP A 90 13.13 7.50 -20.36
N GLY A 91 12.92 6.53 -19.48
CA GLY A 91 14.01 5.82 -18.79
C GLY A 91 14.57 6.56 -17.56
N GLU A 92 14.03 7.73 -17.20
CA GLU A 92 14.41 8.40 -15.95
C GLU A 92 13.67 7.80 -14.75
N GLU A 93 14.43 7.30 -13.78
CA GLU A 93 13.88 6.84 -12.51
C GLU A 93 13.66 8.04 -11.58
N THR A 94 12.42 8.22 -11.10
CA THR A 94 12.10 9.23 -10.08
C THR A 94 11.67 8.57 -8.79
N GLU A 95 11.94 9.19 -7.64
CA GLU A 95 11.51 8.64 -6.36
C GLU A 95 10.00 8.60 -6.25
N PHE A 96 9.48 7.45 -5.82
CA PHE A 96 8.08 7.32 -5.47
C PHE A 96 7.80 8.06 -4.16
N PRO A 97 6.88 9.04 -4.13
CA PRO A 97 6.63 9.88 -2.96
C PRO A 97 5.74 9.16 -1.94
N VAL A 98 6.22 8.05 -1.35
CA VAL A 98 5.46 7.24 -0.37
C VAL A 98 4.95 8.07 0.81
N ASP A 99 5.73 9.07 1.22
CA ASP A 99 5.41 9.96 2.34
C ASP A 99 4.15 10.79 2.10
N ALA A 100 3.80 11.09 0.84
CA ALA A 100 2.59 11.82 0.48
C ALA A 100 1.30 11.03 0.75
N TYR A 101 1.40 9.71 0.93
CA TYR A 101 0.27 8.82 1.24
C TYR A 101 0.09 8.57 2.73
N LEU A 102 1.03 9.04 3.56
CA LEU A 102 0.98 8.89 5.01
C LEU A 102 0.38 10.13 5.68
N PRO A 103 -0.25 9.97 6.86
CA PRO A 103 -0.71 11.12 7.63
C PRO A 103 0.43 12.09 7.92
N GLN A 104 0.27 13.34 7.50
CA GLN A 104 1.23 14.38 7.83
C GLN A 104 0.98 14.87 9.26
N PRO A 105 2.04 15.21 10.02
CA PRO A 105 1.86 15.86 11.30
C PRO A 105 1.11 17.19 11.11
N PRO A 106 0.24 17.60 12.06
CA PRO A 106 -0.42 18.90 12.00
C PRO A 106 0.65 20.00 12.00
N GLY A 107 0.85 20.66 10.85
CA GLY A 107 1.90 21.67 10.65
C GLY A 107 2.61 21.63 9.28
N GLY A 108 2.31 20.65 8.40
CA GLY A 108 2.75 20.68 7.00
C GLY A 108 2.03 21.77 6.22
N ASN A 109 2.77 22.72 5.65
CA ASN A 109 2.28 23.95 5.04
C ASN A 109 1.12 23.75 4.05
N ALA A 110 0.07 24.57 4.24
CA ALA A 110 -0.92 24.90 3.22
C ALA A 110 -0.32 25.72 2.09
#